data_AF-M3ETH8-F1
#
_entry.id   AF-M3ETH8-F1
#
_cell.length_a   1.000
_cell.length_b   1.000
_cell.length_c   1.000
_cell.angle_alpha   90.00
_cell.angle_beta   90.00
_cell.angle_gamma   90.00
#
_symmetry.space_group_name_H-M   'P 1'
#
loop_
_entity.id
_entity.type
_entity.pdbx_description
1 polymer ?
#
loop_
_entity_poly.entity_id
_entity_poly.type
_entity_poly.pdbx_seq_one_letter_code
_entity_poly.pdbx_strand_id
1 'polypeptide(L)'
;MKKFQGLFFTFTILISLFLIKDLSADGCYICTSGSTDLCRDYCRYTGSDTFDNRKKCQDKGCKVGGTASCPTASNYKVCSAQINISTYKLFASN
;
A
#
# COMPACT_ATOMS: atom_id res chain seq x y z
N MET A 1 -8.19 -45.39 -14.19
CA MET A 1 -8.57 -43.97 -14.00
C MET A 1 -7.71 -43.20 -12.99
N LYS A 2 -6.73 -43.80 -12.29
CA LYS A 2 -5.91 -43.10 -11.28
C LYS A 2 -4.93 -42.05 -11.83
N LYS A 3 -4.49 -42.19 -13.10
CA LYS A 3 -3.54 -41.25 -13.74
C LYS A 3 -4.16 -39.87 -14.06
N PHE A 4 -5.45 -39.82 -14.38
CA PHE A 4 -6.18 -38.57 -14.61
C PHE A 4 -6.47 -37.82 -13.30
N GLN A 5 -6.59 -38.56 -12.19
CA GLN A 5 -6.90 -38.01 -10.87
C GLN A 5 -5.71 -37.20 -10.30
N GLY A 6 -4.47 -37.67 -10.55
CA GLY A 6 -3.26 -36.92 -10.21
C GLY A 6 -3.09 -35.64 -11.04
N LEU A 7 -3.43 -35.70 -12.34
CA LEU A 7 -3.35 -34.54 -13.23
C LEU A 7 -4.32 -33.42 -12.81
N PHE A 8 -5.55 -33.80 -12.41
CA PHE A 8 -6.53 -32.86 -11.85
C PHE A 8 -6.03 -32.18 -10.58
N PHE A 9 -5.39 -32.93 -9.68
CA PHE A 9 -4.81 -32.38 -8.45
C PHE A 9 -3.66 -31.41 -8.71
N THR A 10 -2.80 -31.69 -9.70
CA THR A 10 -1.73 -30.76 -10.07
C THR A 10 -2.28 -29.49 -10.72
N PHE A 11 -3.36 -29.61 -11.49
CA PHE A 11 -3.98 -28.48 -12.19
C PHE A 11 -4.69 -27.54 -11.21
N THR A 12 -5.36 -28.07 -10.18
CA THR A 12 -6.00 -27.24 -9.14
C THR A 12 -5.00 -26.47 -8.28
N ILE A 13 -3.82 -27.04 -7.99
CA ILE A 13 -2.73 -26.36 -7.27
C ILE A 13 -2.13 -25.24 -8.12
N LEU A 14 -1.93 -25.46 -9.42
CA LEU A 14 -1.41 -24.44 -10.33
C LEU A 14 -2.38 -23.26 -10.50
N ILE A 15 -3.69 -23.51 -10.59
CA ILE A 15 -4.70 -22.46 -10.69
C ILE A 15 -4.77 -21.60 -9.43
N SER A 16 -4.57 -22.19 -8.25
CA SER A 16 -4.67 -21.46 -6.98
C SER A 16 -3.52 -20.48 -6.76
N LEU A 17 -2.35 -20.70 -7.37
CA LEU A 17 -1.21 -19.77 -7.34
C LEU A 17 -1.47 -18.47 -8.14
N PHE A 18 -2.30 -18.54 -9.19
CA PHE A 18 -2.68 -17.36 -9.98
C PHE A 18 -3.71 -16.45 -9.29
N LEU A 19 -4.33 -16.89 -8.19
CA LEU A 19 -5.27 -16.07 -7.41
C LEU A 19 -4.61 -15.20 -6.34
N ILE A 20 -3.28 -15.26 -6.19
CA ILE A 20 -2.56 -14.41 -5.24
C ILE A 20 -2.56 -12.99 -5.81
N LYS A 21 -3.52 -12.18 -5.36
CA LYS A 21 -3.55 -10.72 -5.60
C LYS A 21 -2.29 -10.10 -4.99
N ASP A 22 -1.73 -9.09 -5.65
CA ASP A 22 -0.57 -8.33 -5.19
C ASP A 22 -0.72 -7.95 -3.71
N LEU A 23 -0.02 -8.68 -2.83
CA LEU A 23 0.18 -8.28 -1.44
C LEU A 23 1.14 -7.09 -1.47
N SER A 24 0.58 -5.92 -1.72
CA SER A 24 1.37 -4.71 -1.71
C SER A 24 1.52 -4.23 -0.28
N ALA A 25 2.74 -4.31 0.23
CA ALA A 25 3.04 -3.88 1.58
C ALA A 25 2.80 -2.37 1.72
N ASP A 26 2.07 -1.96 2.75
CA ASP A 26 2.00 -0.55 3.13
C ASP A 26 3.42 -0.05 3.45
N GLY A 27 3.76 1.10 2.87
CA GLY A 27 5.06 1.73 3.05
C GLY A 27 4.93 3.16 3.53
N CYS A 28 6.04 3.75 3.99
CA CYS A 28 6.10 5.15 4.33
C CYS A 28 7.20 5.84 3.54
N TYR A 29 6.97 7.09 3.18
CA TYR A 29 8.02 7.99 2.74
C TYR A 29 8.57 8.75 3.93
N ILE A 30 9.89 8.94 3.94
CA ILE A 30 10.57 9.82 4.89
C ILE A 30 10.33 11.27 4.43
N CYS A 31 9.76 12.09 5.31
CA CYS A 31 9.57 13.51 5.05
C CYS A 31 10.77 14.29 5.60
N THR A 32 11.34 15.16 4.79
CA THR A 32 12.56 15.91 5.12
C THR A 32 12.24 17.32 5.63
N SER A 33 13.27 18.04 6.06
CA SER A 33 13.17 19.46 6.42
C SER A 33 12.48 20.27 5.31
N GLY A 34 11.50 21.10 5.72
CA GLY A 34 10.62 21.83 4.81
C GLY A 34 9.28 21.15 4.55
N SER A 35 9.04 19.97 5.14
CA SER A 35 7.71 19.36 5.17
C SER A 35 6.77 20.11 6.12
N THR A 36 5.46 20.04 5.87
CA THR A 36 4.42 20.61 6.74
C THR A 36 4.35 19.87 8.08
N ASP A 37 3.85 20.52 9.15
CA ASP A 37 3.71 19.87 10.47
C ASP A 37 2.83 18.61 10.43
N LEU A 38 1.83 18.60 9.54
CA LEU A 38 0.94 17.45 9.32
C LEU A 38 1.69 16.20 8.82
N CYS A 39 2.73 16.39 8.01
CA CYS A 39 3.53 15.34 7.39
C CYS A 39 5.01 15.50 7.78
N ARG A 40 5.30 15.90 9.02
CA ARG A 40 6.65 16.32 9.39
C ARG A 40 7.67 15.19 9.27
N ASP A 41 7.31 14.00 9.73
CA ASP A 41 8.25 12.90 9.90
C ASP A 41 8.07 11.84 8.79
N TYR A 42 6.82 11.41 8.53
CA TYR A 42 6.54 10.39 7.51
C TYR A 42 5.21 10.62 6.77
N CYS A 43 5.10 10.03 5.58
CA CYS A 43 3.85 9.93 4.85
C CYS A 43 3.57 8.48 4.43
N ARG A 44 2.48 7.91 4.92
CA ARG A 44 2.06 6.53 4.66
C ARG A 44 1.40 6.40 3.29
N TYR A 45 1.78 5.38 2.53
CA TYR A 45 1.15 4.98 1.29
C TYR A 45 0.81 3.49 1.34
N THR A 46 -0.18 3.11 0.53
CA THR A 46 -0.55 1.72 0.31
C THR A 46 -0.22 1.39 -1.12
N GLY A 47 0.31 0.19 -1.35
CA GLY A 47 0.77 -0.16 -2.68
C GLY A 47 2.29 -0.09 -2.80
N SER A 48 2.75 -0.28 -4.03
CA SER A 48 4.16 -0.11 -4.39
C SER A 48 4.57 1.37 -4.31
N ASP A 49 5.87 1.59 -4.21
CA ASP A 49 6.43 2.93 -4.38
C ASP A 49 6.27 3.37 -5.85
N THR A 50 5.33 4.27 -6.09
CA THR A 50 5.02 4.81 -7.41
C THR A 50 5.11 6.34 -7.41
N PHE A 51 5.28 6.92 -8.58
CA PHE A 51 5.28 8.37 -8.74
C PHE A 51 3.98 9.00 -8.21
N ASP A 52 2.83 8.37 -8.45
CA ASP A 52 1.54 8.80 -7.92
C ASP A 52 1.50 8.82 -6.39
N ASN A 53 2.02 7.78 -5.73
CA ASN A 53 2.05 7.72 -4.27
C ASN A 53 3.00 8.78 -3.69
N ARG A 54 4.15 9.00 -4.32
CA ARG A 54 5.07 10.10 -3.95
C ARG A 54 4.40 11.46 -4.10
N LYS A 55 3.72 11.69 -5.22
CA LYS A 55 3.04 12.95 -5.51
C LYS A 55 1.91 13.24 -4.51
N LYS A 56 1.08 12.24 -4.18
CA LYS A 56 0.04 12.39 -3.14
C LYS A 56 0.63 12.84 -1.80
N CYS A 57 1.79 12.31 -1.40
CA CYS A 57 2.48 12.75 -0.19
C CYS A 57 3.04 14.17 -0.32
N GLN A 58 3.61 14.52 -1.49
CA GLN A 58 4.08 15.87 -1.77
C GLN A 58 2.94 16.90 -1.74
N ASP A 59 1.77 16.56 -2.26
CA ASP A 59 0.57 17.41 -2.23
C ASP A 59 0.05 17.64 -0.81
N LYS A 60 0.31 16.70 0.11
CA LYS A 60 0.06 16.87 1.56
C LYS A 60 1.14 17.72 2.25
N GLY A 61 2.18 18.11 1.54
CA GLY A 61 3.29 18.91 2.03
C GLY A 61 4.46 18.09 2.57
N CYS A 62 4.57 16.79 2.26
CA CYS A 62 5.76 16.00 2.56
C CYS A 62 6.83 16.21 1.49
N LYS A 63 7.98 16.76 1.86
CA LYS A 63 9.16 16.75 1.00
C LYS A 63 9.85 15.39 1.09
N VAL A 64 9.43 14.47 0.22
CA VAL A 64 9.89 13.08 0.19
C VAL A 64 11.40 12.98 -0.01
N GLY A 65 12.11 12.41 0.96
CA GLY A 65 13.54 12.12 0.90
C GLY A 65 13.88 10.68 0.51
N GLY A 66 12.96 9.74 0.75
CA GLY A 66 13.19 8.31 0.51
C GLY A 66 12.02 7.45 0.98
N THR A 67 12.16 6.13 0.86
CA THR A 67 11.21 5.13 1.36
C THR A 67 11.70 4.52 2.67
N ALA A 68 10.76 4.13 3.52
CA ALA A 68 11.00 3.49 4.81
C ALA A 68 9.80 2.62 5.22
N SER A 69 10.02 1.76 6.20
CA SER A 69 8.93 1.13 6.94
C SER A 69 8.22 2.18 7.79
N CYS A 70 6.89 2.10 7.89
CA CYS A 70 6.13 3.02 8.71
C CYS A 70 6.43 2.81 10.20
N PRO A 71 6.78 3.88 10.93
CA PRO A 71 6.96 3.77 12.38
C PRO A 71 5.62 3.47 13.05
N THR A 72 5.65 2.69 14.13
CA THR A 72 4.48 2.39 14.97
C THR A 72 4.39 3.29 16.20
N ALA A 73 5.46 4.02 16.52
CA ALA A 73 5.51 4.88 17.69
C ALA A 73 4.69 6.18 17.46
N SER A 74 3.92 6.58 18.47
CA SER A 74 2.97 7.70 18.37
C SER A 74 3.62 9.09 18.39
N ASN A 75 4.93 9.19 18.62
CA ASN A 75 5.66 10.46 18.64
C ASN A 75 5.93 11.02 17.23
N TYR A 76 5.82 10.18 16.20
CA TYR A 76 6.00 10.61 14.81
C TYR A 76 4.72 11.23 14.25
N LYS A 77 4.88 12.36 13.56
CA LYS A 77 3.82 12.97 12.75
C LYS A 77 3.81 12.28 11.39
N VAL A 78 2.80 11.42 11.23
CA VAL A 78 2.60 10.62 10.02
C VAL A 78 1.29 11.02 9.37
N CYS A 79 1.36 11.45 8.11
CA CYS A 79 0.17 11.67 7.29
C CYS A 79 -0.06 10.50 6.32
N SER A 80 -1.14 10.54 5.54
CA SER A 80 -1.48 9.46 4.59
C SER A 80 -1.71 10.00 3.18
N ALA A 81 -1.13 9.31 2.20
CA ALA A 81 -1.40 9.48 0.77
C ALA A 81 -2.79 8.95 0.36
N GLN A 82 -3.45 8.16 1.21
CA GLN A 82 -4.83 7.78 0.97
C GLN A 82 -5.70 9.04 1.09
N ILE A 83 -6.33 9.40 -0.02
CA ILE A 83 -7.53 10.24 0.02
C ILE A 83 -8.52 9.44 0.89
N ASN A 84 -9.16 10.08 1.88
CA ASN A 84 -10.17 9.44 2.71
C ASN A 84 -11.37 9.03 1.83
N ILE A 85 -11.24 7.86 1.23
CA ILE A 85 -12.18 7.18 0.34
C ILE A 85 -13.04 6.22 1.17
N SER A 86 -12.98 6.31 2.50
CA SER A 86 -13.72 5.45 3.41
C SER A 86 -15.24 5.46 3.16
N THR A 87 -15.77 6.44 2.42
CA THR A 87 -17.20 6.54 2.14
C THR A 87 -17.58 5.95 0.77
N TYR A 88 -16.88 6.23 -0.34
CA TYR A 88 -17.44 5.87 -1.66
C TYR A 88 -17.39 4.37 -2.00
N LYS A 89 -16.43 3.61 -1.46
CA LYS A 89 -16.31 2.17 -1.78
C LYS A 89 -17.24 1.26 -0.98
N LEU A 90 -17.84 1.78 0.10
CA LEU A 90 -18.81 1.05 0.92
C LEU A 90 -20.24 1.13 0.35
N PHE A 91 -20.53 2.14 -0.49
CA PHE A 91 -21.86 2.32 -1.12
C PHE A 91 -21.94 1.84 -2.57
N ALA A 92 -20.85 1.35 -3.17
CA ALA A 92 -20.85 0.86 -4.56
C ALA A 92 -21.09 -0.66 -4.67
N SER A 93 -21.48 -1.32 -3.58
CA SER A 93 -21.86 -2.73 -3.54
C SER A 93 -23.23 -2.88 -2.89
N ASN A 94 -24.26 -2.30 -3.52
CA ASN A 94 -25.64 -2.74 -3.40
C ASN A 94 -26.24 -2.79 -4.81
#